data_AF-A0AA44Q5B8-F1
#
_entry.id   AF-A0AA44Q5B8-F1
#
_cell.length_a   1.000
_cell.length_b   1.000
_cell.length_c   1.000
_cell.angle_alpha   90.00
_cell.angle_beta   90.00
_cell.angle_gamma   90.00
#
_symmetry.space_group_name_H-M   'P 1'
#
loop_
_entity.id
_entity.type
_entity.pdbx_description
1 polymer ?
#
loop_
_entity_poly.entity_id
_entity_poly.type
_entity_poly.pdbx_seq_one_letter_code
_entity_poly.pdbx_strand_id
1 'polypeptide(L)'
;YEKMTSAILNRADKRGVAVFQVNPAYTSISGKMKYMRKFGISIHQSAAFIIGRRGLGYKEKVPKVLQPYIPKKDAHHWSHWHQLNNQLDIRTHHFYQLYDVDQPKEVLQIERLHLFESEKKKLAKRFA
;
A
#
# COMPACT_ATOMS: atom_id res chain seq x y z
N TYR A 1 -18.53 -0.89 -15.11
CA TYR A 1 -18.32 -1.77 -13.93
C TYR A 1 -19.60 -2.48 -13.49
N GLU A 2 -20.78 -1.86 -13.57
CA GLU A 2 -22.06 -2.44 -13.14
C GLU A 2 -22.32 -3.86 -13.66
N LYS A 3 -22.16 -4.10 -14.97
CA LYS A 3 -22.34 -5.44 -15.56
C LYS A 3 -21.48 -6.52 -14.88
N MET A 4 -20.24 -6.18 -14.52
CA MET A 4 -19.33 -7.10 -13.85
C MET A 4 -19.76 -7.34 -12.39
N THR A 5 -20.13 -6.27 -11.68
CA THR A 5 -20.63 -6.37 -10.30
C THR A 5 -21.91 -7.20 -10.23
N SER A 6 -22.89 -6.93 -11.11
CA SER A 6 -24.14 -7.69 -11.17
C SER A 6 -23.91 -9.16 -11.50
N ALA A 7 -22.97 -9.47 -12.41
CA ALA A 7 -22.61 -10.86 -12.71
C ALA A 7 -22.04 -11.59 -11.48
N ILE A 8 -21.19 -10.94 -10.70
CA ILE A 8 -20.62 -11.49 -9.46
C ILE A 8 -21.73 -11.72 -8.42
N LEU A 9 -22.57 -10.71 -8.19
CA LEU A 9 -23.66 -10.79 -7.20
C LEU A 9 -24.66 -11.90 -7.56
N ASN A 10 -25.13 -11.94 -8.80
CA ASN A 10 -26.07 -12.96 -9.28
C ASN A 10 -25.48 -14.37 -9.18
N ARG A 11 -24.16 -14.53 -9.41
CA ARG A 11 -23.53 -15.84 -9.32
C ARG A 11 -23.34 -16.28 -7.87
N ALA A 12 -22.99 -15.35 -6.99
CA ALA A 12 -22.81 -15.63 -5.57
C ALA A 12 -24.14 -16.02 -4.91
N ASP A 13 -25.22 -15.28 -5.22
CA ASP A 13 -26.58 -15.59 -4.77
C ASP A 13 -27.02 -17.00 -5.20
N LYS A 14 -26.88 -17.34 -6.49
CA LYS A 14 -27.15 -18.69 -7.01
C LYS A 14 -26.34 -19.80 -6.36
N ARG A 15 -25.21 -19.49 -5.73
CA ARG A 15 -24.30 -20.45 -5.08
C ARG A 15 -24.38 -20.39 -3.56
N GLY A 16 -25.24 -19.55 -2.97
CA GLY A 16 -25.33 -19.36 -1.53
C GLY A 16 -24.06 -18.76 -0.91
N VAL A 17 -23.31 -17.95 -1.68
CA VAL A 17 -22.07 -17.31 -1.23
C VAL A 17 -22.35 -15.85 -0.88
N ALA A 18 -22.02 -15.45 0.35
CA ALA A 18 -22.14 -14.06 0.78
C ALA A 18 -21.10 -13.16 0.09
N VAL A 19 -21.53 -11.95 -0.30
CA VAL A 19 -20.66 -10.92 -0.90
C VAL A 19 -20.67 -9.67 -0.04
N PHE A 20 -19.48 -9.21 0.35
CA PHE A 20 -19.29 -7.98 1.11
C PHE A 20 -18.65 -6.93 0.23
N GLN A 21 -19.34 -5.82 0.00
CA GLN A 21 -18.75 -4.68 -0.70
C GLN A 21 -17.88 -3.89 0.27
N VAL A 22 -16.65 -3.60 -0.15
CA VAL A 22 -15.68 -2.83 0.64
C VAL A 22 -15.13 -1.70 -0.20
N ASN A 23 -14.75 -0.60 0.46
CA ASN A 23 -14.10 0.50 -0.23
C ASN A 23 -12.75 0.03 -0.84
N PRO A 24 -12.51 0.17 -2.16
CA PRO A 24 -11.27 -0.25 -2.82
C PRO A 24 -10.13 0.79 -2.73
N ALA A 25 -10.34 1.96 -2.11
CA ALA A 25 -9.41 3.06 -2.12
C ALA A 25 -8.00 2.67 -1.62
N TYR A 26 -6.99 3.04 -2.41
CA TYR A 26 -5.56 2.89 -2.10
C TYR A 26 -5.09 1.44 -1.82
N THR A 27 -5.82 0.44 -2.30
CA THR A 27 -5.49 -1.00 -2.11
C THR A 27 -4.15 -1.39 -2.73
N SER A 28 -3.82 -0.89 -3.93
CA SER A 28 -2.53 -1.14 -4.59
C SER A 28 -1.35 -0.47 -3.86
N ILE A 29 -1.55 0.76 -3.38
CA ILE A 29 -0.52 1.53 -2.66
C ILE A 29 -0.21 0.89 -1.31
N SER A 30 -1.25 0.64 -0.51
CA SER A 30 -1.11 -0.04 0.78
C SER A 30 -0.58 -1.47 0.61
N GLY A 31 -0.98 -2.17 -0.46
CA GLY A 31 -0.48 -3.51 -0.80
C GLY A 31 1.02 -3.51 -1.12
N LYS A 32 1.46 -2.57 -1.97
CA LYS A 32 2.88 -2.32 -2.26
C LYS A 32 3.70 -2.08 -1.00
N MET A 33 3.19 -1.23 -0.11
CA MET A 33 3.91 -0.83 1.09
C MET A 33 3.90 -1.90 2.19
N LYS A 34 2.90 -2.76 2.28
CA LYS A 34 2.77 -3.71 3.41
C LYS A 34 3.05 -5.16 3.07
N TYR A 35 2.60 -5.62 1.91
CA TYR A 35 2.39 -7.06 1.67
C TYR A 35 3.18 -7.59 0.46
N MET A 36 3.42 -6.77 -0.57
CA MET A 36 4.15 -7.23 -1.76
C MET A 36 5.53 -7.81 -1.41
N ARG A 37 6.36 -7.05 -0.68
CA ARG A 37 7.70 -7.51 -0.29
C ARG A 37 7.65 -8.61 0.75
N LYS A 38 6.77 -8.48 1.76
CA LYS A 38 6.61 -9.44 2.85
C LYS A 38 6.23 -10.84 2.38
N PHE A 39 5.36 -10.92 1.39
CA PHE A 39 4.84 -12.21 0.90
C PHE A 39 5.38 -12.60 -0.47
N GLY A 40 6.23 -11.78 -1.10
CA GLY A 40 6.74 -12.04 -2.45
C GLY A 40 5.64 -12.07 -3.53
N ILE A 41 4.54 -11.32 -3.34
CA ILE A 41 3.37 -11.33 -4.20
C ILE A 41 3.30 -10.12 -5.14
N SER A 42 2.59 -10.27 -6.26
CA SER A 42 2.40 -9.19 -7.23
C SER A 42 1.54 -8.04 -6.66
N ILE A 43 1.55 -6.89 -7.34
CA ILE A 43 0.75 -5.74 -6.90
C ILE A 43 -0.74 -6.05 -6.91
N HIS A 44 -1.21 -6.82 -7.90
CA HIS A 44 -2.59 -7.25 -8.02
C HIS A 44 -2.98 -8.22 -6.90
N GLN A 45 -2.10 -9.20 -6.60
CA GLN A 45 -2.31 -10.13 -5.48
C GLN A 45 -2.33 -9.38 -4.14
N SER A 46 -1.43 -8.41 -3.94
CA SER A 46 -1.40 -7.61 -2.71
C SER A 46 -2.65 -6.74 -2.55
N ALA A 47 -3.18 -6.17 -3.64
CA ALA A 47 -4.42 -5.40 -3.62
C ALA A 47 -5.62 -6.29 -3.30
N ALA A 48 -5.70 -7.47 -3.91
CA ALA A 48 -6.73 -8.47 -3.62
C ALA A 48 -6.67 -8.94 -2.17
N PHE A 49 -5.47 -9.17 -1.63
CA PHE A 49 -5.25 -9.51 -0.23
C PHE A 49 -5.79 -8.43 0.72
N ILE A 50 -5.59 -7.15 0.40
CA ILE A 50 -6.14 -6.04 1.18
C ILE A 50 -7.67 -5.99 1.09
N ILE A 51 -8.26 -6.22 -0.09
CA ILE A 51 -9.72 -6.27 -0.25
C ILE A 51 -10.30 -7.36 0.66
N GLY A 52 -9.70 -8.55 0.66
CA GLY A 52 -10.09 -9.64 1.56
C GLY A 52 -9.98 -9.26 3.04
N ARG A 53 -8.87 -8.65 3.45
CA ARG A 53 -8.69 -8.16 4.82
C ARG A 53 -9.72 -7.12 5.24
N ARG A 54 -10.06 -6.19 4.35
CA ARG A 54 -11.14 -5.21 4.59
C ARG A 54 -12.50 -5.89 4.74
N GLY A 55 -12.77 -6.92 3.93
CA GLY A 55 -13.98 -7.74 4.04
C GLY A 55 -14.09 -8.45 5.40
N LEU A 56 -12.96 -8.83 5.99
CA LEU A 56 -12.86 -9.38 7.34
C LEU A 56 -12.87 -8.33 8.47
N GLY A 57 -13.03 -7.04 8.15
CA GLY A 57 -13.09 -5.96 9.13
C GLY A 57 -11.74 -5.39 9.58
N TYR A 58 -10.61 -5.80 8.99
CA TYR A 58 -9.30 -5.25 9.35
C TYR A 58 -9.12 -3.81 8.81
N LYS A 59 -8.64 -2.92 9.68
CA LYS A 59 -8.26 -1.55 9.31
C LYS A 59 -6.80 -1.48 8.87
N GLU A 60 -6.55 -1.07 7.64
CA GLU A 60 -5.20 -0.93 7.11
C GLU A 60 -4.53 0.36 7.59
N LYS A 61 -3.78 0.25 8.70
CA LYS A 61 -2.92 1.31 9.23
C LYS A 61 -1.55 1.32 8.55
N VAL A 62 -0.96 2.52 8.48
CA VAL A 62 0.40 2.75 7.98
C VAL A 62 1.44 2.14 8.94
N PRO A 63 2.43 1.39 8.44
CA PRO A 63 3.56 0.88 9.24
C PRO A 63 4.29 1.99 9.99
N LYS A 64 4.75 1.71 11.22
CA LYS A 64 5.46 2.70 12.07
C LYS A 64 6.64 3.37 11.36
N VAL A 65 7.41 2.59 10.58
CA VAL A 65 8.54 3.09 9.79
C VAL A 65 8.14 4.16 8.76
N LEU A 66 6.90 4.15 8.26
CA LEU A 66 6.42 5.14 7.28
C LEU A 66 5.68 6.33 7.90
N GLN A 67 5.27 6.23 9.17
CA GLN A 67 4.51 7.29 9.85
C GLN A 67 5.22 8.65 9.94
N PRO A 68 6.55 8.73 10.14
CA PRO A 68 7.27 10.01 10.14
C PRO A 68 7.15 10.78 8.82
N TYR A 69 6.93 10.07 7.71
CA TYR A 69 6.92 10.65 6.36
C TYR A 69 5.51 11.06 5.89
N ILE A 70 4.52 11.05 6.79
CA ILE A 70 3.18 11.56 6.54
C ILE A 70 3.16 13.06 6.86
N PRO A 71 2.94 13.96 5.88
CA PRO A 71 2.91 15.40 6.11
C PRO A 71 1.75 15.86 7.01
N LYS A 72 0.53 15.35 6.79
CA LYS A 72 -0.68 15.73 7.54
C LYS A 72 -1.21 14.53 8.31
N LYS A 73 -0.81 14.41 9.58
CA LYS A 73 -1.17 13.28 10.46
C LYS A 73 -2.63 13.30 10.92
N ASP A 74 -3.20 14.49 11.02
CA ASP A 74 -4.61 14.79 11.33
C ASP A 74 -5.59 14.39 10.22
N ALA A 75 -5.09 14.19 8.99
CA ALA A 75 -5.92 13.75 7.88
C ALA A 75 -6.52 12.35 8.11
N HIS A 76 -7.64 12.07 7.43
CA HIS A 76 -8.25 10.74 7.46
C HIS A 76 -7.25 9.66 7.01
N HIS A 77 -7.26 8.50 7.67
CA HIS A 77 -6.27 7.45 7.47
C HIS A 77 -6.12 6.95 6.02
N TRP A 78 -7.17 7.06 5.19
CA TRP A 78 -7.05 6.77 3.76
C TRP A 78 -6.18 7.79 3.01
N SER A 79 -6.24 9.06 3.38
CA SER A 79 -5.41 10.12 2.82
C SER A 79 -3.92 9.89 3.09
N HIS A 80 -3.57 9.28 4.22
CA HIS A 80 -2.17 8.95 4.53
C HIS A 80 -1.51 8.09 3.44
N TRP A 81 -2.25 7.14 2.85
CA TRP A 81 -1.73 6.33 1.76
C TRP A 81 -1.43 7.15 0.50
N HIS A 82 -2.30 8.10 0.17
CA HIS A 82 -2.08 9.01 -0.95
C HIS A 82 -0.88 9.93 -0.70
N GLN A 83 -0.80 10.52 0.50
CA GLN A 83 0.30 11.39 0.91
C GLN A 83 1.64 10.66 0.83
N LEU A 84 1.70 9.43 1.35
CA LEU A 84 2.90 8.60 1.29
C LEU A 84 3.29 8.23 -0.14
N ASN A 85 2.32 7.91 -1.00
CA ASN A 85 2.61 7.61 -2.40
C ASN A 85 3.24 8.83 -3.11
N ASN A 86 2.71 10.02 -2.83
CA ASN A 86 3.26 11.24 -3.40
C ASN A 86 4.62 11.58 -2.81
N GLN A 87 4.86 11.32 -1.51
CA GLN A 87 6.14 11.56 -0.84
C GLN A 87 7.23 10.58 -1.30
N LEU A 88 6.90 9.31 -1.38
CA LEU A 88 7.76 8.20 -1.76
C LEU A 88 7.49 7.75 -3.20
N ASP A 89 7.45 8.72 -4.11
CA ASP A 89 7.23 8.51 -5.54
C ASP A 89 8.52 8.01 -6.23
N ILE A 90 8.84 6.75 -5.95
CA ILE A 90 9.99 6.02 -6.48
C ILE A 90 9.56 4.67 -7.04
N ARG A 91 10.41 4.12 -7.92
CA ARG A 91 10.20 2.80 -8.51
C ARG A 91 10.08 1.71 -7.44
N THR A 92 9.20 0.75 -7.69
CA THR A 92 8.83 -0.28 -6.72
C THR A 92 10.03 -1.12 -6.23
N HIS A 93 11.00 -1.43 -7.11
CA HIS A 93 12.19 -2.17 -6.73
C HIS A 93 13.11 -1.38 -5.77
N HIS A 94 13.21 -0.06 -5.94
CA HIS A 94 13.94 0.82 -5.01
C HIS A 94 13.21 0.98 -3.68
N PHE A 95 11.88 1.07 -3.71
CA PHE A 95 11.10 1.14 -2.47
C PHE A 95 11.37 -0.04 -1.53
N TYR A 96 11.61 -1.24 -2.05
CA TYR A 96 11.92 -2.42 -1.23
C TYR A 96 13.33 -2.42 -0.61
N GLN A 97 14.22 -1.55 -1.07
CA GLN A 97 15.55 -1.38 -0.47
C GLN A 97 15.53 -0.39 0.69
N LEU A 98 14.46 0.40 0.83
CA LEU A 98 14.37 1.48 1.83
C LEU A 98 14.30 0.99 3.26
N TYR A 99 13.66 -0.15 3.50
CA TYR A 99 13.55 -0.74 4.84
C TYR A 99 13.26 -2.23 4.73
N ASP A 100 13.74 -2.97 5.72
CA ASP A 100 13.43 -4.37 5.87
C ASP A 100 12.01 -4.52 6.46
N VAL A 101 11.14 -5.23 5.75
CA VAL A 101 9.75 -5.44 6.16
C VAL A 101 9.64 -6.43 7.33
N ASP A 102 10.64 -7.32 7.47
CA ASP A 102 10.70 -8.33 8.52
C ASP A 102 11.45 -7.83 9.76
N GLN A 103 12.36 -6.87 9.58
CA GLN A 103 13.04 -6.13 10.66
C GLN A 103 12.94 -4.62 10.42
N PRO A 104 11.83 -3.96 10.75
CA PRO A 104 11.71 -2.50 10.63
C PRO A 104 12.54 -1.80 11.71
N LYS A 105 13.88 -1.86 11.58
CA LYS A 105 14.83 -1.04 12.35
C LYS A 105 14.62 0.42 11.93
N GLU A 106 14.67 1.33 12.89
CA GLU A 106 14.19 2.70 12.73
C GLU A 106 14.90 3.48 11.61
N VAL A 107 14.11 4.39 11.01
CA VAL A 107 14.42 5.31 9.89
C VAL A 107 14.58 4.62 8.52
N LEU A 108 13.98 5.21 7.47
CA LEU A 108 14.23 4.75 6.08
C LEU A 108 15.71 4.85 5.79
N GLN A 109 16.30 3.75 5.33
CA GLN A 109 17.72 3.66 5.00
C GLN A 109 17.96 4.25 3.61
N ILE A 110 17.84 5.59 3.52
CA ILE A 110 18.00 6.35 2.27
C ILE A 110 19.40 6.13 1.66
N GLU A 111 20.39 5.81 2.49
CA GLU A 111 21.78 5.55 2.07
C GLU A 111 21.99 4.18 1.40
N ARG A 112 21.16 3.17 1.69
CA ARG A 112 21.30 1.81 1.11
C ARG A 112 20.82 1.69 -0.33
N LEU A 113 20.23 2.76 -0.85
CA LEU A 113 19.72 2.76 -2.19
C LEU A 113 20.85 2.85 -3.20
N HIS A 114 20.94 1.84 -4.07
CA HIS A 114 21.56 1.99 -5.39
C HIS A 114 20.63 2.82 -6.31
N LEU A 115 20.20 4.00 -5.85
CA LEU A 115 19.37 4.92 -6.62
C LEU A 115 20.20 5.47 -7.79
N PHE A 116 19.54 5.66 -8.93
CA PHE A 116 20.00 6.69 -9.86
C PHE A 116 20.04 8.03 -9.13
N GLU A 117 21.12 8.79 -9.30
CA GLU A 117 21.34 10.11 -8.68
C GLU A 117 20.08 11.02 -8.69
N SER A 118 19.25 10.91 -9.72
CA SER A 118 17.97 11.64 -9.85
C SER A 118 16.94 11.32 -8.76
N GLU A 119 16.70 10.05 -8.45
CA GLU A 119 15.73 9.67 -7.43
C GLU A 119 16.30 9.92 -6.00
N LYS A 120 17.62 9.83 -5.81
CA LYS A 120 18.30 10.25 -4.56
C LYS A 120 18.14 11.74 -4.32
N LYS A 121 18.41 12.58 -5.33
CA LYS A 121 18.16 14.03 -5.27
C LYS A 121 16.69 14.36 -4.99
N LYS A 122 15.75 13.60 -5.58
CA LYS A 122 14.31 13.79 -5.36
C LYS A 122 13.90 13.51 -3.91
N LEU A 123 14.38 12.42 -3.32
CA LEU A 123 14.10 12.09 -1.91
C LEU A 123 14.83 13.04 -0.96
N ALA A 124 16.10 13.36 -1.23
CA ALA A 124 16.88 14.31 -0.43
C ALA A 124 16.19 15.69 -0.41
N LYS A 125 15.70 16.20 -1.54
CA LYS A 125 14.94 17.47 -1.59
C LYS A 125 13.64 17.45 -0.78
N ARG A 126 13.02 16.28 -0.59
CA ARG A 126 11.74 16.14 0.11
C ARG A 126 11.89 15.92 1.61
N PHE A 127 13.05 15.43 2.04
CA PHE A 127 13.35 15.09 3.44
C PHE A 127 14.46 15.94 4.07
N ALA A 128 15.06 16.87 3.31
CA ALA A 128 15.88 17.97 3.83
C ALA A 128 14.99 19.03 4.48
#